data_AF-A0AAV4WKF3-F1
#
_entry.id   AF-A0AAV4WKF3-F1
#
_cell.length_a   1.000
_cell.length_b   1.000
_cell.length_c   1.000
_cell.angle_alpha   90.00
_cell.angle_beta   90.00
_cell.angle_gamma   90.00
#
_symmetry.space_group_name_H-M   'P 1'
#
loop_
_entity.id
_entity.type
_entity.pdbx_description
1 polymer ?
#
loop_
_entity_poly.entity_id
_entity_poly.type
_entity_poly.pdbx_seq_one_letter_code
_entity_poly.pdbx_strand_id
1 'polypeptide(L)'
;MELNFVIQQPQNIVHMLDLLDHCPSNLQAEVWSVFIAILRKSLRNLQACTDVGLIKHVLSRLSCVEEVVADLLIEILGVLASYSITVRELKLLSGCMKAETGKWPRHSAKLLSVLRQLPQRHGPDTFFSFSGKKGAAIALPPLARWPYQNGWTFSTWFRLDPINSVNIEREKPYLFCFRTSKGVGYSAHFVEIVLFSHP
;
A
#
# COMPACT_ATOMS: atom_id res chain seq x y z
N MET A 1 6.40 -20.11 7.25
CA MET A 1 7.64 -19.38 6.92
C MET A 1 7.37 -18.78 5.54
N GLU A 2 6.89 -17.55 5.37
CA GLU A 2 7.23 -16.23 5.93
C GLU A 2 6.00 -15.55 6.56
N LEU A 3 6.03 -15.30 7.88
CA LEU A 3 4.85 -14.80 8.60
C LEU A 3 4.87 -13.27 8.80
N ASN A 4 5.93 -12.58 8.37
CA ASN A 4 6.09 -11.15 8.60
C ASN A 4 6.76 -10.45 7.41
N PHE A 5 5.96 -10.17 6.39
CA PHE A 5 6.36 -9.40 5.21
C PHE A 5 5.91 -7.94 5.28
N VAL A 6 5.35 -7.49 6.41
CA VAL A 6 4.85 -6.12 6.56
C VAL A 6 6.00 -5.18 6.89
N ILE A 7 6.18 -4.15 6.07
CA ILE A 7 7.18 -3.09 6.28
C ILE A 7 6.72 -2.23 7.46
N GLN A 8 7.43 -2.37 8.59
CA GLN A 8 7.10 -1.64 9.83
C GLN A 8 7.59 -0.18 9.80
N GLN A 9 8.75 0.04 9.17
CA GLN A 9 9.43 1.33 9.10
C GLN A 9 9.66 1.68 7.62
N PRO A 10 8.81 2.53 7.03
CA PRO A 10 8.91 2.87 5.61
C PRO A 10 10.28 3.44 5.21
N GLN A 11 10.94 4.19 6.10
CA GLN A 11 12.27 4.77 5.86
C GLN A 11 13.35 3.72 5.56
N ASN A 12 13.20 2.48 6.03
CA ASN A 12 14.13 1.40 5.72
C ASN A 12 14.13 1.03 4.23
N ILE A 13 13.09 1.38 3.48
CA ILE A 13 13.06 1.25 2.01
C ILE A 13 14.11 2.17 1.38
N VAL A 14 14.27 3.40 1.89
CA VAL A 14 15.28 4.35 1.39
C VAL A 14 16.67 3.86 1.72
N HIS A 15 16.90 3.36 2.95
CA HIS A 15 18.18 2.76 3.32
C HIS A 15 18.51 1.51 2.49
N MET A 16 17.51 0.69 2.18
CA MET A 16 17.68 -0.46 1.27
C MET A 16 18.10 0.00 -0.12
N LEU A 17 17.46 1.03 -0.68
CA LEU A 17 17.84 1.61 -1.96
C LEU A 17 19.30 2.08 -1.97
N ASP A 18 19.70 2.84 -0.95
CA ASP A 18 21.06 3.39 -0.85
C ASP A 18 22.12 2.29 -0.70
N LEU A 19 21.78 1.20 0.00
CA LEU A 19 22.64 0.02 0.10
C LEU A 19 22.76 -0.73 -1.24
N LEU A 20 21.64 -0.94 -1.92
CA LEU A 20 21.59 -1.67 -3.19
C LEU A 20 22.36 -0.97 -4.31
N ASP A 21 22.43 0.37 -4.28
CA ASP A 21 23.24 1.15 -5.23
C ASP A 21 24.73 0.76 -5.22
N HIS A 22 25.22 0.13 -4.13
CA HIS A 22 26.60 -0.32 -3.96
C HIS A 22 26.78 -1.84 -4.12
N CYS A 23 25.70 -2.57 -4.42
CA CYS A 23 25.73 -4.02 -4.56
C CYS A 23 25.94 -4.44 -6.03
N PRO A 24 26.49 -5.64 -6.28
CA PRO A 24 26.55 -6.19 -7.62
C PRO A 24 25.14 -6.51 -8.16
N SER A 25 24.97 -6.47 -9.48
CA SER A 25 23.65 -6.54 -10.14
C SER A 25 22.90 -7.84 -9.88
N ASN A 26 23.59 -8.96 -9.66
CA ASN A 26 23.00 -10.23 -9.26
C ASN A 26 22.28 -10.12 -7.89
N LEU A 27 22.94 -9.53 -6.89
CA LEU A 27 22.37 -9.34 -5.55
C LEU A 27 21.21 -8.34 -5.59
N GLN A 28 21.36 -7.25 -6.36
CA GLN A 28 20.26 -6.32 -6.58
C GLN A 28 19.04 -7.03 -7.18
N ALA A 29 19.24 -7.88 -8.18
CA ALA A 29 18.16 -8.60 -8.84
C ALA A 29 17.42 -9.55 -7.89
N GLU A 30 18.14 -10.28 -7.04
CA GLU A 30 17.53 -11.16 -6.03
C GLU A 30 16.69 -10.37 -5.03
N VAL A 31 17.24 -9.30 -4.46
CA VAL A 31 16.54 -8.46 -3.48
C VAL A 31 15.31 -7.80 -4.11
N TRP A 32 15.42 -7.25 -5.33
CA TRP A 32 14.28 -6.65 -6.02
C TRP A 32 13.18 -7.65 -6.34
N SER A 33 13.53 -8.88 -6.74
CA SER A 33 12.57 -9.93 -7.01
C SER A 33 11.76 -10.31 -5.76
N VAL A 34 12.44 -10.46 -4.62
CA VAL A 34 11.77 -10.71 -3.32
C VAL A 34 10.90 -9.51 -2.93
N PHE A 35 11.42 -8.29 -3.10
CA PHE A 35 10.69 -7.07 -2.77
C PHE A 35 9.40 -6.94 -3.58
N ILE A 36 9.43 -7.21 -4.89
CA ILE A 36 8.24 -7.23 -5.76
C ILE A 36 7.19 -8.22 -5.20
N ALA A 37 7.62 -9.43 -4.83
CA ALA A 37 6.72 -10.43 -4.26
C ALA A 37 6.07 -9.97 -2.95
N ILE A 38 6.82 -9.25 -2.10
CA ILE A 38 6.34 -8.65 -0.85
C ILE A 38 5.34 -7.52 -1.12
N LEU A 39 5.59 -6.67 -2.12
CA LEU A 39 4.68 -5.57 -2.49
C LEU A 39 3.34 -6.07 -3.03
N ARG A 40 3.37 -7.08 -3.92
CA ARG A 40 2.15 -7.65 -4.50
C ARG A 40 1.23 -8.30 -3.47
N LYS A 41 1.76 -8.71 -2.31
CA LYS A 41 1.02 -9.38 -1.24
C LYS A 41 0.40 -8.42 -0.21
N SER A 42 0.72 -7.11 -0.22
CA SER A 42 0.27 -6.22 0.84
C SER A 42 -0.01 -4.80 0.38
N LEU A 43 -1.26 -4.36 0.51
CA LEU A 43 -1.60 -2.95 0.34
C LEU A 43 -0.89 -2.04 1.34
N ARG A 44 -0.61 -2.54 2.56
CA ARG A 44 0.16 -1.79 3.57
C ARG A 44 1.59 -1.49 3.12
N ASN A 45 2.22 -2.44 2.44
CA ASN A 45 3.57 -2.23 1.90
C ASN A 45 3.55 -1.26 0.72
N LEU A 46 2.55 -1.35 -0.15
CA LEU A 46 2.37 -0.40 -1.25
C LEU A 46 2.13 1.04 -0.74
N GLN A 47 1.34 1.19 0.33
CA GLN A 47 1.18 2.47 1.01
C GLN A 47 2.50 2.96 1.60
N ALA A 48 3.25 2.10 2.30
CA ALA A 48 4.56 2.48 2.85
C ALA A 48 5.54 2.96 1.76
N CYS A 49 5.54 2.31 0.59
CA CYS A 49 6.30 2.75 -0.58
C CYS A 49 5.84 4.11 -1.12
N THR A 50 4.53 4.37 -1.10
CA THR A 50 3.95 5.66 -1.51
C THR A 50 4.36 6.77 -0.54
N ASP A 51 4.34 6.50 0.76
CA ASP A 51 4.69 7.47 1.81
C ASP A 51 6.15 7.95 1.71
N VAL A 52 7.06 7.09 1.26
CA VAL A 52 8.46 7.44 1.01
C VAL A 52 8.74 7.90 -0.42
N GLY A 53 7.73 8.00 -1.29
CA GLY A 53 7.89 8.44 -2.67
C GLY A 53 8.75 7.48 -3.51
N LEU A 54 8.59 6.17 -3.33
CA LEU A 54 9.43 5.16 -3.98
C LEU A 54 9.47 5.30 -5.51
N ILE A 55 8.35 5.68 -6.15
CA ILE A 55 8.31 5.91 -7.61
C ILE A 55 9.41 6.90 -8.04
N LYS A 56 9.53 8.03 -7.33
CA LYS A 56 10.55 9.05 -7.64
C LYS A 56 11.96 8.47 -7.48
N HIS A 57 12.22 7.74 -6.40
CA HIS A 57 13.53 7.15 -6.12
C HIS A 57 13.94 6.07 -7.11
N VAL A 58 12.98 5.31 -7.64
CA VAL A 58 13.23 4.30 -8.68
C VAL A 58 13.49 4.97 -10.04
N LEU A 59 12.66 5.95 -10.41
CA LEU A 59 12.82 6.68 -11.67
C LEU A 59 14.19 7.37 -11.78
N SER A 60 14.73 7.91 -10.68
CA SER A 60 16.05 8.54 -10.68
C SER A 60 17.22 7.57 -10.87
N ARG A 61 17.01 6.25 -10.71
CA ARG A 61 18.06 5.22 -10.83
C ARG A 61 18.06 4.51 -12.19
N LEU A 62 16.95 4.55 -12.92
CA LEU A 62 16.76 3.79 -14.16
C LEU A 62 17.84 4.04 -15.23
N SER A 63 18.37 5.27 -15.33
CA SER A 63 19.40 5.58 -16.33
C SER A 63 20.76 4.95 -16.05
N CYS A 64 21.03 4.57 -14.80
CA CYS A 64 22.36 4.20 -14.33
C CYS A 64 22.52 2.70 -14.03
N VAL A 65 21.42 1.93 -14.03
CA VAL A 65 21.44 0.50 -13.69
C VAL A 65 21.66 -0.40 -14.91
N GLU A 66 22.09 -1.63 -14.64
CA GLU A 66 22.15 -2.70 -15.65
C GLU A 66 20.75 -3.13 -16.11
N GLU A 67 20.66 -3.75 -17.29
CA GLU A 67 19.38 -4.09 -17.91
C GLU A 67 18.52 -5.02 -17.05
N VAL A 68 19.13 -6.03 -16.42
CA VAL A 68 18.42 -6.98 -15.54
C VAL A 68 17.78 -6.25 -14.35
N VAL A 69 18.50 -5.31 -13.74
CA VAL A 69 17.98 -4.50 -12.62
C VAL A 69 16.91 -3.53 -13.11
N ALA A 70 17.13 -2.89 -14.27
CA ALA A 70 16.16 -1.98 -14.86
C ALA A 70 14.79 -2.65 -15.08
N ASP A 71 14.77 -3.89 -15.55
CA ASP A 71 13.53 -4.62 -15.80
C ASP A 71 12.73 -4.87 -14.51
N LEU A 72 13.43 -5.20 -13.41
CA LEU A 72 12.81 -5.34 -12.08
C LEU A 72 12.32 -4.00 -11.53
N LEU A 73 13.10 -2.93 -11.70
CA LEU A 73 12.68 -1.58 -11.30
C LEU A 73 11.43 -1.11 -12.08
N ILE A 74 11.34 -1.43 -13.37
CA ILE A 74 10.15 -1.14 -14.20
C ILE A 74 8.95 -1.96 -13.74
N GLU A 75 9.15 -3.22 -13.35
CA GLU A 75 8.08 -4.02 -12.75
C GLU A 75 7.58 -3.40 -11.44
N ILE A 76 8.48 -2.94 -10.56
CA ILE A 76 8.12 -2.22 -9.33
C ILE A 76 7.30 -0.97 -9.65
N LEU A 77 7.74 -0.18 -10.63
CA LEU A 77 6.98 1.00 -11.08
C LEU A 77 5.56 0.61 -11.52
N GLY A 78 5.42 -0.49 -12.26
CA GLY A 78 4.11 -1.03 -12.66
C GLY A 78 3.21 -1.39 -11.47
N VAL A 79 3.75 -2.13 -10.50
CA VAL A 79 3.05 -2.51 -9.27
C VAL A 79 2.63 -1.29 -8.45
N LEU A 80 3.52 -0.30 -8.28
CA LEU A 80 3.20 0.92 -7.54
C LEU A 80 2.19 1.79 -8.28
N ALA A 81 2.37 2.00 -9.58
CA ALA A 81 1.54 2.87 -10.40
C ALA A 81 0.10 2.36 -10.51
N SER A 82 -0.08 1.04 -10.63
CA SER A 82 -1.40 0.39 -10.61
C SER A 82 -2.10 0.48 -9.24
N TYR A 83 -1.34 0.65 -8.16
CA TYR A 83 -1.89 0.94 -6.83
C TYR A 83 -2.23 2.43 -6.66
N SER A 84 -1.24 3.32 -6.81
CA SER A 84 -1.39 4.75 -6.66
C SER A 84 -0.30 5.49 -7.45
N ILE A 85 -0.69 6.57 -8.12
CA ILE A 85 0.25 7.51 -8.72
C ILE A 85 -0.32 8.91 -8.61
N THR A 86 0.52 9.85 -8.20
CA THR A 86 0.19 11.28 -8.19
C THR A 86 0.43 11.92 -9.55
N VAL A 87 -0.17 13.08 -9.80
CA VAL A 87 0.10 13.88 -11.01
C VAL A 87 1.60 14.23 -11.12
N ARG A 88 2.28 14.45 -9.98
CA ARG A 88 3.71 14.77 -9.95
C ARG A 88 4.56 13.58 -10.40
N GLU A 89 4.27 12.38 -9.89
CA GLU A 89 4.98 11.16 -10.27
C GLU A 89 4.69 10.77 -11.72
N LEU A 90 3.44 10.94 -12.18
CA LEU A 90 3.10 10.72 -13.58
C LEU A 90 3.91 11.64 -14.50
N LYS A 91 4.05 12.93 -14.14
CA LYS A 91 4.90 13.88 -14.88
C LYS A 91 6.36 13.45 -14.89
N LEU A 92 6.89 12.92 -13.78
CA LEU A 92 8.26 12.38 -13.72
C LEU A 92 8.42 11.17 -14.65
N LEU A 93 7.49 10.22 -14.59
CA LEU A 93 7.47 9.04 -15.46
C LEU A 93 7.45 9.44 -16.94
N SER A 94 6.54 10.34 -17.32
CA SER A 94 6.49 10.89 -18.69
C SER A 94 7.76 11.65 -19.07
N GLY A 95 8.38 12.35 -18.12
CA GLY A 95 9.66 13.04 -18.31
C GLY A 95 10.78 12.07 -18.67
N CYS A 96 10.87 10.91 -18.02
CA CYS A 96 11.85 9.87 -18.32
C CYS A 96 11.72 9.26 -19.72
N MET A 97 10.56 9.43 -20.38
CA MET A 97 10.31 8.96 -21.75
C MET A 97 10.43 10.07 -22.80
N LYS A 98 10.61 11.33 -22.37
CA LYS A 98 10.67 12.46 -23.29
C LYS A 98 11.94 12.36 -24.13
N ALA A 99 11.77 12.36 -25.45
CA ALA A 99 12.91 12.37 -26.35
C ALA A 99 13.71 13.66 -26.21
N GLU A 100 15.03 13.52 -26.02
CA GLU A 100 15.97 14.63 -26.05
C GLU A 100 16.77 14.52 -27.34
N THR A 101 16.88 15.63 -28.08
CA THR A 101 17.60 15.68 -29.37
C THR A 101 17.14 14.64 -30.40
N GLY A 102 15.86 14.26 -30.37
CA GLY A 102 15.28 13.29 -31.30
C GLY A 102 15.55 11.83 -30.94
N LYS A 103 16.17 11.54 -29.79
CA LYS A 103 16.41 10.16 -29.31
C LYS A 103 15.66 9.89 -28.02
N TRP A 104 15.04 8.72 -27.93
CA TRP A 104 14.35 8.28 -26.73
C TRP A 104 15.38 7.82 -25.69
N PRO A 105 15.25 8.23 -24.42
CA PRO A 105 16.11 7.74 -23.35
C PRO A 105 16.07 6.22 -23.21
N ARG A 106 17.09 5.65 -22.58
CA ARG A 106 17.16 4.20 -22.30
C ARG A 106 15.90 3.75 -21.55
N HIS A 107 15.38 2.57 -21.89
CA HIS A 107 14.18 1.97 -21.29
C HIS A 107 12.84 2.70 -21.53
N SER A 108 12.80 3.79 -22.30
CA SER A 108 11.56 4.54 -22.54
C SER A 108 10.43 3.68 -23.11
N ALA A 109 10.73 2.78 -24.05
CA ALA A 109 9.75 1.85 -24.60
C ALA A 109 9.21 0.87 -23.54
N LYS A 110 10.07 0.42 -22.60
CA LYS A 110 9.66 -0.43 -21.48
C LYS A 110 8.78 0.34 -20.49
N LEU A 111 9.03 1.63 -20.27
CA LEU A 111 8.19 2.49 -19.41
C LEU A 111 6.76 2.70 -19.94
N LEU A 112 6.52 2.55 -21.24
CA LEU A 112 5.15 2.54 -21.79
C LEU A 112 4.31 1.39 -21.20
N SER A 113 4.95 0.27 -20.80
CA SER A 113 4.25 -0.83 -20.14
C SER A 113 3.68 -0.43 -18.78
N VAL A 114 4.34 0.46 -18.04
CA VAL A 114 3.86 1.03 -16.76
C VAL A 114 2.62 1.88 -17.01
N LEU A 115 2.62 2.71 -18.06
CA LEU A 115 1.45 3.50 -18.44
C LEU A 115 0.25 2.63 -18.79
N ARG A 116 0.47 1.46 -19.42
CA ARG A 116 -0.60 0.51 -19.74
C ARG A 116 -1.22 -0.13 -18.48
N GLN A 117 -0.47 -0.21 -17.39
CA GLN A 117 -0.95 -0.78 -16.11
C GLN A 117 -1.70 0.24 -15.25
N LEU A 118 -1.48 1.55 -15.45
CA LEU A 118 -2.19 2.61 -14.74
C LEU A 118 -3.73 2.50 -14.75
N PRO A 119 -4.41 2.23 -15.89
CA PRO A 119 -5.86 2.09 -15.92
C PRO A 119 -6.35 0.77 -15.32
N GLN A 120 -5.48 -0.21 -15.08
CA GLN A 120 -5.83 -1.53 -14.54
C GLN A 120 -5.88 -1.52 -13.01
N ARG A 121 -6.35 -0.42 -12.40
CA ARG A 121 -6.45 -0.32 -10.94
C ARG A 121 -7.42 -1.37 -10.42
N HIS A 122 -6.94 -2.18 -9.48
CA HIS A 122 -7.77 -3.17 -8.79
C HIS A 122 -8.14 -2.66 -7.40
N GLY A 123 -9.44 -2.47 -7.17
CA GLY A 123 -9.98 -2.09 -5.86
C GLY A 123 -10.88 -0.86 -5.94
N PRO A 124 -11.39 -0.40 -4.78
CA PRO A 124 -12.22 0.80 -4.72
C PRO A 124 -11.41 2.07 -5.03
N ASP A 125 -12.03 3.04 -5.72
CA ASP A 125 -11.41 4.33 -6.05
C ASP A 125 -11.06 5.16 -4.80
N THR A 126 -11.77 4.95 -3.69
CA THR A 126 -11.52 5.62 -2.41
C THR A 126 -11.88 4.67 -1.28
N PHE A 127 -11.00 4.60 -0.27
CA PHE A 127 -11.18 3.76 0.90
C PHE A 127 -10.50 4.38 2.11
N PHE A 128 -10.95 4.00 3.30
CA PHE A 128 -10.22 4.28 4.54
C PHE A 128 -9.26 3.15 4.84
N SER A 129 -7.99 3.48 5.07
CA SER A 129 -6.96 2.52 5.46
C SER A 129 -6.64 2.68 6.93
N PHE A 130 -6.84 1.62 7.72
CA PHE A 130 -6.49 1.58 9.13
C PHE A 130 -5.27 0.70 9.32
N SER A 131 -4.28 1.20 10.07
CA SER A 131 -3.02 0.49 10.29
C SER A 131 -3.16 -0.76 11.16
N GLY A 132 -4.33 -1.00 11.78
CA GLY A 132 -4.57 -2.04 12.79
C GLY A 132 -4.06 -1.66 14.20
N LYS A 133 -3.25 -0.60 14.32
CA LYS A 133 -2.72 -0.15 15.61
C LYS A 133 -3.82 0.43 16.50
N LYS A 134 -3.59 0.40 17.81
CA LYS A 134 -4.49 0.99 18.82
C LYS A 134 -4.83 2.44 18.45
N GLY A 135 -6.12 2.73 18.31
CA GLY A 135 -6.64 4.07 17.97
C GLY A 135 -6.88 4.31 16.47
N ALA A 136 -6.53 3.37 15.58
CA ALA A 136 -6.85 3.46 14.16
C ALA A 136 -8.34 3.14 13.92
N ALA A 137 -9.20 4.16 13.99
CA ALA A 137 -10.64 4.04 13.75
C ALA A 137 -11.22 5.36 13.24
N ILE A 138 -12.42 5.29 12.63
CA ILE A 138 -13.27 6.47 12.49
C ILE A 138 -14.06 6.59 13.79
N ALA A 139 -13.75 7.62 14.58
CA ALA A 139 -14.46 7.93 15.80
C ALA A 139 -15.46 9.06 15.53
N LEU A 140 -16.72 8.82 15.87
CA LEU A 140 -17.70 9.89 15.94
C LEU A 140 -17.55 10.60 17.29
N PRO A 141 -17.61 11.95 17.33
CA PRO A 141 -17.71 12.67 18.59
C PRO A 141 -18.91 12.17 19.41
N PRO A 142 -18.89 12.26 20.74
CA PRO A 142 -20.04 11.91 21.56
C PRO A 142 -21.29 12.67 21.10
N LEU A 143 -22.29 11.93 20.63
CA LEU A 143 -23.56 12.50 20.20
C LEU A 143 -24.55 12.40 21.37
N ALA A 144 -25.09 13.54 21.80
CA ALA A 144 -26.15 13.57 22.81
C ALA A 144 -27.47 12.95 22.29
N ARG A 145 -27.71 13.09 20.99
CA ARG A 145 -28.81 12.46 20.26
C ARG A 145 -28.43 12.29 18.80
N TRP A 146 -28.91 11.21 18.18
CA TRP A 146 -28.83 11.05 16.74
C TRP A 146 -29.78 12.05 16.05
N PRO A 147 -29.46 12.56 14.85
CA PRO A 147 -30.31 13.50 14.12
C PRO A 147 -31.70 12.94 13.79
N TYR A 148 -31.81 11.61 13.63
CA TYR A 148 -33.06 10.90 13.35
C TYR A 148 -33.34 9.85 14.44
N GLN A 149 -34.60 9.72 14.85
CA GLN A 149 -35.01 8.84 15.95
C GLN A 149 -35.28 7.39 15.55
N ASN A 150 -35.38 7.09 14.26
CA ASN A 150 -35.73 5.74 13.77
C ASN A 150 -34.49 4.83 13.59
N GLY A 151 -33.42 5.09 14.33
CA GLY A 151 -32.16 4.38 14.19
C GLY A 151 -31.34 4.84 13.00
N TRP A 152 -30.25 4.13 12.73
CA TRP A 152 -29.33 4.41 11.64
C TRP A 152 -28.87 3.08 11.04
N THR A 153 -28.66 3.09 9.73
CA THR A 153 -28.12 1.95 8.99
C THR A 153 -26.92 2.45 8.22
N PHE A 154 -25.85 1.67 8.21
CA PHE A 154 -24.73 1.87 7.30
C PHE A 154 -24.48 0.57 6.54
N SER A 155 -23.97 0.70 5.32
CA SER A 155 -23.49 -0.41 4.52
C SER A 155 -22.07 -0.10 4.10
N THR A 156 -21.16 -1.05 4.28
CA THR A 156 -19.77 -0.90 3.87
C THR A 156 -19.20 -2.24 3.43
N TRP A 157 -18.30 -2.18 2.45
CA TRP A 157 -17.36 -3.26 2.18
C TRP A 157 -16.14 -3.06 3.09
N PHE A 158 -15.52 -4.14 3.53
CA PHE A 158 -14.26 -4.07 4.27
C PHE A 158 -13.29 -5.15 3.78
N ARG A 159 -11.99 -4.88 3.92
CA ARG A 159 -10.91 -5.81 3.58
C ARG A 159 -9.93 -5.87 4.74
N LEU A 160 -9.54 -7.07 5.14
CA LEU A 160 -8.49 -7.33 6.13
C LEU A 160 -7.23 -7.80 5.40
N ASP A 161 -6.08 -7.16 5.65
CA ASP A 161 -4.83 -7.42 4.91
C ASP A 161 -3.56 -7.25 5.79
N PRO A 162 -2.64 -8.22 5.92
CA PRO A 162 -2.84 -9.68 5.82
C PRO A 162 -3.35 -10.29 7.13
N ILE A 163 -4.02 -11.45 6.99
CA ILE A 163 -4.54 -12.27 8.09
C ILE A 163 -3.38 -13.07 8.69
N ASN A 164 -2.89 -12.67 9.85
CA ASN A 164 -2.18 -13.58 10.74
C ASN A 164 -3.10 -13.81 11.96
N SER A 165 -3.55 -15.04 12.18
CA SER A 165 -4.48 -15.39 13.27
C SER A 165 -3.98 -14.88 14.62
N VAL A 166 -2.67 -14.96 14.83
CA VAL A 166 -1.97 -14.44 16.02
C VAL A 166 -2.24 -12.95 16.25
N ASN A 167 -2.28 -12.13 15.19
CA ASN A 167 -2.53 -10.69 15.32
C ASN A 167 -4.02 -10.41 15.61
N ILE A 168 -4.94 -11.18 15.03
CA ILE A 168 -6.38 -11.02 15.27
C ILE A 168 -6.70 -11.33 16.73
N GLU A 169 -6.14 -12.41 17.28
CA GLU A 169 -6.33 -12.77 18.69
C GLU A 169 -5.73 -11.73 19.64
N ARG A 170 -4.57 -11.19 19.30
CA ARG A 170 -3.87 -10.20 20.13
C ARG A 170 -4.54 -8.83 20.10
N GLU A 171 -4.90 -8.32 18.92
CA GLU A 171 -5.42 -6.96 18.75
C GLU A 171 -6.95 -6.88 18.91
N LYS A 172 -7.66 -8.00 18.74
CA LYS A 172 -9.12 -8.12 18.83
C LYS A 172 -9.85 -7.01 18.06
N PRO A 173 -9.57 -6.85 16.75
CA PRO A 173 -10.19 -5.80 15.96
C PRO A 173 -11.73 -5.95 15.95
N TYR A 174 -12.42 -4.82 15.82
CA TYR A 174 -13.87 -4.77 15.72
C TYR A 174 -14.28 -3.88 14.54
N LEU A 175 -15.38 -4.26 13.87
CA LEU A 175 -15.96 -3.50 12.76
C LEU A 175 -16.66 -2.23 13.26
N PHE A 176 -17.37 -2.33 14.38
CA PHE A 176 -17.98 -1.19 15.05
C PHE A 176 -18.00 -1.38 16.57
N CYS A 177 -18.07 -0.27 17.29
CA CYS A 177 -18.24 -0.22 18.73
C CYS A 177 -19.06 1.02 19.09
N PHE A 178 -20.31 0.82 19.50
CA PHE A 178 -21.22 1.87 19.94
C PHE A 178 -21.45 1.71 21.42
N ARG A 179 -20.94 2.65 22.23
CA ARG A 179 -21.07 2.61 23.68
C ARG A 179 -21.59 3.94 24.20
N THR A 180 -22.42 3.86 25.21
CA THR A 180 -22.84 5.01 26.03
C THR A 180 -21.67 5.50 26.89
N SER A 181 -21.81 6.68 27.49
CA SER A 181 -20.82 7.20 28.46
C SER A 181 -20.61 6.29 29.67
N LYS A 182 -21.56 5.39 29.96
CA LYS A 182 -21.48 4.37 31.01
C LYS A 182 -20.83 3.06 30.55
N GLY A 183 -20.36 2.99 29.30
CA GLY A 183 -19.68 1.82 28.73
C GLY A 183 -20.61 0.72 28.19
N VAL A 184 -21.93 0.88 28.30
CA VAL A 184 -22.92 -0.09 27.79
C VAL A 184 -23.20 0.13 26.31
N GLY A 185 -23.21 -0.94 25.52
CA GLY A 185 -23.63 -0.92 24.12
C GLY A 185 -22.94 -1.99 23.26
N TYR A 186 -23.22 -1.99 21.97
CA TYR A 186 -22.90 -3.09 21.07
C TYR A 186 -21.54 -2.94 20.38
N SER A 187 -20.85 -4.06 20.18
CA SER A 187 -19.68 -4.14 19.31
C SER A 187 -19.70 -5.39 18.45
N ALA A 188 -19.14 -5.28 17.24
CA ALA A 188 -18.97 -6.39 16.32
C ALA A 188 -17.49 -6.75 16.18
N HIS A 189 -17.08 -7.91 16.69
CA HIS A 189 -15.69 -8.37 16.71
C HIS A 189 -15.42 -9.38 15.61
N PHE A 190 -14.17 -9.42 15.13
CA PHE A 190 -13.68 -10.48 14.27
C PHE A 190 -13.15 -11.64 15.12
N VAL A 191 -13.78 -12.82 15.01
CA VAL A 191 -13.34 -14.08 15.64
C VAL A 191 -13.18 -15.11 14.54
N GLU A 192 -11.96 -15.60 14.30
CA GLU A 192 -11.69 -16.67 13.32
C GLU A 192 -12.33 -16.43 11.93
N ILE A 193 -12.33 -15.17 11.45
CA ILE A 193 -12.91 -14.69 10.16
C ILE A 193 -14.45 -14.49 10.20
N VAL A 194 -15.13 -14.81 11.30
CA VAL A 194 -16.56 -14.58 11.51
C VAL A 194 -16.81 -13.32 12.33
N LEU A 195 -17.83 -12.55 11.95
CA LEU A 195 -18.29 -11.38 12.70
C LEU A 195 -19.29 -11.80 13.78
N PHE A 196 -18.99 -11.46 15.04
CA PHE A 196 -19.91 -11.68 16.16
C PHE A 196 -20.32 -10.35 16.79
N SER A 197 -21.63 -10.16 16.99
CA SER A 197 -22.17 -9.04 17.77
C SER A 197 -22.32 -9.43 19.24
N HIS A 198 -21.83 -8.60 20.15
CA HIS A 198 -22.09 -8.72 21.59
C HIS A 198 -22.84 -7.50 22.12
N PRO A 199 -23.76 -7.70 23.08
CA PRO A 199 -24.49 -6.64 23.78
C PRO A 199 -23.62 -5.88 24.79
#